data_AF-A0A2U1RKC6-F1
#
_entry.id   AF-A0A2U1RKC6-F1
#
_cell.length_a   1.000
_cell.length_b   1.000
_cell.length_c   1.000
_cell.angle_alpha   90.00
_cell.angle_beta   90.00
_cell.angle_gamma   90.00
#
_symmetry.space_group_name_H-M   'P 1'
#
loop_
_entity.id
_entity.type
_entity.pdbx_description
1 polymer ?
#
loop_
_entity_poly.entity_id
_entity_poly.type
_entity_poly.pdbx_seq_one_letter_code
_entity_poly.pdbx_strand_id
1 'polypeptide(L)'
;MKRFSIGSAVMAGFLGTLAMTALMYMAPLMGLPKMDLIGALGQALPIGLPTYLTGSLVHLFNGVVLAMIYAVAFATWLPGPRPLKGALYSILPWIFAMVALAPALTVLHSLLAGSAAVPAMNPCGAVVPMNPCGAVVATNPCAAVTPDGGTAPSAMLMAGMSLMAHLLYGAVIGAVYRAKDCVGSHSPESSPQVDDITCRLGNIR
;
A
#
# COMPACT_ATOMS: atom_id res chain seq x y z
N MET A 1 -11.13 -14.97 -25.16
CA MET A 1 -11.04 -14.32 -23.83
C MET A 1 -9.59 -14.23 -23.41
N LYS A 2 -9.13 -13.11 -22.84
CA LYS A 2 -7.75 -12.98 -22.36
C LYS A 2 -7.58 -13.77 -21.06
N ARG A 3 -6.58 -14.66 -20.97
CA ARG A 3 -6.33 -15.39 -19.72
C ARG A 3 -5.64 -14.48 -18.72
N PHE A 4 -6.05 -14.59 -17.47
CA PHE A 4 -5.38 -13.94 -16.34
C PHE A 4 -3.94 -14.45 -16.23
N SER A 5 -3.00 -13.53 -16.00
CA SER A 5 -1.57 -13.83 -15.90
C SER A 5 -1.06 -13.51 -14.50
N ILE A 6 -1.05 -14.53 -13.62
CA ILE A 6 -0.56 -14.43 -12.23
C ILE A 6 0.78 -13.71 -12.18
N GLY A 7 1.78 -14.17 -12.95
CA GLY A 7 3.12 -13.62 -12.88
C GLY A 7 3.18 -12.12 -13.21
N SER A 8 2.39 -11.66 -14.18
CA SER A 8 2.32 -10.23 -14.51
C SER A 8 1.61 -9.40 -13.43
N ALA A 9 0.62 -9.98 -12.73
CA ALA A 9 -0.09 -9.30 -11.66
C ALA A 9 0.77 -9.19 -10.40
N VAL A 10 1.51 -10.24 -10.05
CA VAL A 10 2.50 -10.22 -8.96
C VAL A 10 3.59 -9.19 -9.24
N MET A 11 4.16 -9.18 -10.45
CA MET A 11 5.17 -8.19 -10.85
C MET A 11 4.62 -6.75 -10.82
N ALA A 12 3.38 -6.56 -11.29
CA ALA A 12 2.70 -5.27 -11.24
C ALA A 12 2.51 -4.77 -9.79
N GLY A 13 2.10 -5.65 -8.87
CA GLY A 13 1.96 -5.32 -7.46
C GLY A 13 3.29 -4.97 -6.81
N PHE A 14 4.33 -5.77 -7.04
CA PHE A 14 5.68 -5.51 -6.53
C PHE A 14 6.22 -4.14 -6.97
N LEU A 15 6.19 -3.86 -8.28
CA LEU A 15 6.66 -2.58 -8.83
C LEU A 15 5.79 -1.41 -8.38
N GLY A 16 4.48 -1.60 -8.30
CA GLY A 16 3.54 -0.60 -7.78
C GLY A 16 3.88 -0.21 -6.34
N THR A 17 4.08 -1.20 -5.47
CA THR A 17 4.42 -0.95 -4.06
C THR A 17 5.75 -0.25 -3.92
N LEU A 18 6.77 -0.66 -4.67
CA LEU A 18 8.07 0.02 -4.64
C LEU A 18 7.96 1.48 -5.08
N ALA A 19 7.21 1.77 -6.14
CA ALA A 19 6.99 3.14 -6.60
C ALA A 19 6.27 3.99 -5.54
N MET A 20 5.24 3.44 -4.91
CA MET A 20 4.52 4.09 -3.82
C MET A 20 5.42 4.33 -2.61
N THR A 21 6.20 3.33 -2.20
CA THR A 21 7.13 3.39 -1.08
C THR A 21 8.21 4.44 -1.33
N ALA A 22 8.77 4.48 -2.54
CA ALA A 22 9.73 5.51 -2.93
C ALA A 22 9.12 6.91 -2.78
N LEU A 23 7.89 7.13 -3.27
CA LEU A 23 7.21 8.42 -3.11
C LEU A 23 7.01 8.80 -1.63
N MET A 24 6.70 7.82 -0.78
CA MET A 24 6.56 8.05 0.66
C MET A 24 7.87 8.49 1.32
N TYR A 25 9.00 7.91 0.93
CA TYR A 25 10.32 8.33 1.41
C TYR A 25 10.78 9.67 0.81
N MET A 26 10.25 10.07 -0.33
CA MET A 26 10.50 11.37 -0.95
C MET A 26 9.65 12.50 -0.35
N ALA A 27 8.48 12.20 0.21
CA ALA A 27 7.58 13.22 0.77
C ALA A 27 8.23 14.12 1.85
N PRO A 28 9.10 13.63 2.76
CA PRO A 28 9.82 14.48 3.70
C PRO A 28 10.76 15.49 3.06
N LEU A 29 11.27 15.20 1.85
CA LEU A 29 12.12 16.13 1.11
C LEU A 29 11.32 17.33 0.55
N MET A 30 9.98 17.23 0.54
CA MET A 30 9.06 18.31 0.18
C MET A 30 8.57 19.12 1.41
N GLY A 31 9.22 18.96 2.57
CA GLY A 31 8.89 19.69 3.80
C GLY A 31 7.70 19.11 4.59
N LEU A 32 7.21 17.92 4.22
CA LEU A 32 6.17 17.21 4.95
C LEU A 32 6.77 16.42 6.12
N PRO A 33 6.05 16.27 7.26
CA PRO A 33 6.54 15.46 8.36
C PRO A 33 6.61 13.99 7.93
N LYS A 34 7.58 13.28 8.49
CA LYS A 34 7.82 11.87 8.19
C LYS A 34 6.62 11.03 8.65
N MET A 35 5.94 10.38 7.70
CA MET A 35 4.91 9.37 8.00
C MET A 35 5.53 7.97 7.95
N ASP A 36 5.73 7.37 9.11
CA ASP A 36 6.30 6.02 9.21
C ASP A 36 5.22 4.92 9.09
N LEU A 37 4.67 4.74 7.89
CA LEU A 37 3.68 3.68 7.62
C LEU A 37 4.25 2.28 7.81
N ILE A 38 5.51 2.07 7.43
CA ILE A 38 6.17 0.77 7.53
C ILE A 38 6.36 0.41 9.01
N GLY A 39 6.82 1.35 9.83
CA GLY A 39 6.86 1.18 11.28
C GLY A 39 5.47 0.88 11.85
N ALA A 40 4.45 1.66 11.48
CA ALA A 40 3.09 1.47 11.97
C ALA A 40 2.51 0.09 11.62
N LEU A 41 2.68 -0.38 10.38
CA LEU A 41 2.24 -1.72 9.96
C LEU A 41 2.99 -2.83 10.69
N GLY A 42 4.28 -2.64 10.94
CA GLY A 42 5.09 -3.60 11.69
C GLY A 42 4.72 -3.70 13.16
N GLN A 43 4.34 -2.59 13.79
CA GLN A 43 3.87 -2.55 15.18
C GLN A 43 2.48 -3.16 15.32
N ALA A 44 1.61 -2.98 14.33
CA ALA A 44 0.26 -3.53 14.33
C ALA A 44 0.24 -5.07 14.26
N LEU A 45 1.29 -5.69 13.71
CA LEU A 45 1.40 -7.15 13.56
C LEU A 45 2.73 -7.66 14.16
N PRO A 46 2.89 -7.71 15.50
CA PRO A 46 4.14 -8.14 16.12
C PRO A 46 4.31 -9.67 16.03
N ILE A 47 4.86 -10.14 14.90
CA ILE A 47 5.08 -11.57 14.60
C ILE A 47 6.48 -12.08 15.02
N GLY A 48 7.18 -11.38 15.92
CA GLY A 48 8.52 -11.74 16.40
C GLY A 48 9.67 -11.39 15.45
N LEU A 49 9.39 -10.71 14.34
CA LEU A 49 10.38 -10.15 13.41
C LEU A 49 10.60 -8.65 13.69
N PRO A 50 11.73 -8.07 13.24
CA PRO A 50 11.99 -6.62 13.35
C PRO A 50 10.84 -5.80 12.75
N THR A 51 10.39 -4.75 13.45
CA THR A 51 9.22 -3.94 13.09
C THR A 51 9.24 -3.49 11.62
N TYR A 52 10.34 -2.91 11.16
CA TYR A 52 10.46 -2.43 9.78
C TYR A 52 10.44 -3.57 8.74
N LEU A 53 10.99 -4.73 9.08
CA LEU A 53 10.95 -5.90 8.21
C LEU A 53 9.51 -6.39 8.09
N THR A 54 8.82 -6.60 9.21
CA THR A 54 7.41 -7.00 9.23
C THR A 54 6.53 -6.03 8.45
N GLY A 55 6.65 -4.73 8.72
CA GLY A 55 5.89 -3.71 8.02
C GLY A 55 6.13 -3.69 6.51
N SER A 56 7.39 -3.88 6.09
CA SER A 56 7.74 -3.93 4.67
C SER A 56 7.13 -5.14 3.97
N LEU A 57 7.12 -6.31 4.64
CA LEU A 57 6.51 -7.54 4.12
C LEU A 57 4.99 -7.39 4.01
N VAL A 58 4.34 -6.82 5.02
CA VAL A 58 2.89 -6.57 5.02
C VAL A 58 2.51 -5.57 3.92
N HIS A 59 3.28 -4.48 3.78
CA HIS A 59 3.03 -3.48 2.73
C HIS A 59 3.20 -4.08 1.33
N LEU A 60 4.24 -4.88 1.13
CA LEU A 60 4.50 -5.57 -0.13
C LEU A 60 3.41 -6.60 -0.44
N PHE A 61 3.04 -7.42 0.54
CA PHE A 61 1.97 -8.41 0.41
C PHE A 61 0.65 -7.75 0.03
N ASN A 62 0.25 -6.68 0.73
CA ASN A 62 -0.97 -5.94 0.42
C ASN A 62 -0.98 -5.40 -1.00
N GLY A 63 0.15 -4.87 -1.50
CA GLY A 63 0.24 -4.43 -2.88
C GLY A 63 0.11 -5.57 -3.89
N VAL A 64 0.71 -6.73 -3.63
CA VAL A 64 0.51 -7.90 -4.51
C VAL A 64 -0.95 -8.33 -4.51
N VAL A 65 -1.60 -8.43 -3.35
CA VAL A 65 -3.02 -8.80 -3.25
C VAL A 65 -3.92 -7.81 -3.99
N LEU A 66 -3.71 -6.51 -3.80
CA LEU A 66 -4.49 -5.47 -4.49
C LEU A 66 -4.27 -5.51 -6.02
N ALA A 67 -3.05 -5.76 -6.50
CA ALA A 67 -2.79 -5.92 -7.92
C ALA A 67 -3.49 -7.15 -8.52
N MET A 68 -3.58 -8.25 -7.77
CA MET A 68 -4.33 -9.45 -8.15
C MET A 68 -5.83 -9.14 -8.25
N ILE A 69 -6.39 -8.40 -7.29
CA ILE A 69 -7.79 -7.95 -7.31
C ILE A 69 -8.06 -7.09 -8.55
N TYR A 70 -7.21 -6.10 -8.83
CA TYR A 70 -7.33 -5.30 -10.05
C TYR A 70 -7.39 -6.18 -11.31
N ALA A 71 -6.46 -7.13 -11.42
CA ALA A 71 -6.31 -7.95 -12.59
C ALA A 71 -7.50 -8.90 -12.85
N VAL A 72 -8.14 -9.40 -11.79
CA VAL A 72 -9.27 -10.34 -11.87
C VAL A 72 -10.61 -9.61 -12.02
N ALA A 73 -10.83 -8.52 -11.28
CA ALA A 73 -12.15 -7.88 -11.19
C ALA A 73 -12.29 -6.59 -12.03
N PHE A 74 -11.20 -5.85 -12.28
CA PHE A 74 -11.29 -4.46 -12.77
C PHE A 74 -10.62 -4.22 -14.13
N ALA A 75 -9.64 -5.04 -14.53
CA ALA A 75 -8.83 -4.82 -15.73
C ALA A 75 -9.65 -4.76 -17.05
N THR A 76 -10.75 -5.52 -17.13
CA THR A 76 -11.64 -5.57 -18.30
C THR A 76 -12.77 -4.55 -18.22
N TRP A 77 -13.24 -4.22 -17.02
CA TRP A 77 -14.43 -3.39 -16.81
C TRP A 77 -14.15 -1.88 -16.84
N LEU A 78 -12.98 -1.42 -16.36
CA LEU A 78 -12.69 0.01 -16.32
C LEU A 78 -12.43 0.59 -17.72
N PRO A 79 -12.96 1.78 -18.05
CA PRO A 79 -12.71 2.45 -19.32
C PRO A 79 -11.31 3.09 -19.38
N GLY A 80 -10.85 3.37 -20.59
CA GLY A 80 -9.63 4.16 -20.83
C GLY A 80 -8.35 3.34 -21.04
N PRO A 81 -7.21 4.04 -21.24
CA PRO A 81 -5.91 3.42 -21.44
C PRO A 81 -5.44 2.70 -20.18
N ARG A 82 -4.57 1.71 -20.37
CA ARG A 82 -4.12 0.78 -19.32
C ARG A 82 -3.66 1.45 -18.01
N PRO A 83 -2.77 2.47 -18.00
CA PRO A 83 -2.38 3.13 -16.75
C PRO A 83 -3.54 3.90 -16.09
N LEU A 84 -4.44 4.50 -16.89
CA LEU A 84 -5.60 5.19 -16.35
C LEU A 84 -6.56 4.24 -15.63
N LYS A 85 -6.79 3.04 -16.18
CA LYS A 85 -7.60 2.00 -15.51
C LYS A 85 -7.05 1.66 -14.13
N GLY A 86 -5.74 1.47 -14.03
CA GLY A 86 -5.09 1.17 -12.77
C GLY A 86 -5.20 2.35 -11.78
N ALA A 87 -4.96 3.59 -12.24
CA ALA A 87 -5.11 4.78 -11.40
C ALA A 87 -6.54 4.95 -10.87
N LEU A 88 -7.55 4.76 -11.71
CA LEU A 88 -8.97 4.79 -11.33
C LEU A 88 -9.30 3.69 -10.32
N TYR A 89 -8.79 2.47 -10.51
CA TYR A 89 -8.95 1.39 -9.55
C TYR A 89 -8.40 1.77 -8.18
N SER A 90 -7.24 2.42 -8.11
CA SER A 90 -6.59 2.74 -6.83
C SER A 90 -7.29 3.80 -5.98
N ILE A 91 -8.30 4.48 -6.51
CA ILE A 91 -9.22 5.32 -5.73
C ILE A 91 -9.98 4.45 -4.71
N LEU A 92 -10.37 3.21 -5.08
CA LEU A 92 -11.11 2.30 -4.19
C LEU A 92 -10.28 1.90 -2.94
N PRO A 93 -9.05 1.34 -3.07
CA PRO A 93 -8.17 1.12 -1.93
C PRO A 93 -7.87 2.37 -1.12
N TRP A 94 -7.74 3.55 -1.76
CA TRP A 94 -7.51 4.81 -1.04
C TRP A 94 -8.71 5.20 -0.17
N ILE A 95 -9.94 5.15 -0.72
CA ILE A 95 -11.17 5.40 0.05
C ILE A 95 -11.27 4.40 1.19
N PHE A 96 -11.01 3.11 0.92
CA PHE A 96 -11.00 2.07 1.96
C PHE A 96 -9.99 2.39 3.07
N ALA A 97 -8.78 2.82 2.71
CA ALA A 97 -7.75 3.19 3.68
C ALA A 97 -8.18 4.37 4.56
N MET A 98 -8.80 5.39 3.97
CA MET A 98 -9.24 6.60 4.67
C MET A 98 -10.48 6.38 5.54
N VAL A 99 -11.46 5.64 5.04
CA VAL A 99 -12.79 5.53 5.66
C VAL A 99 -12.92 4.31 6.56
N ALA A 100 -12.26 3.19 6.23
CA ALA A 100 -12.36 1.95 7.00
C ALA A 100 -11.11 1.69 7.82
N LEU A 101 -9.94 1.68 7.19
CA LEU A 101 -8.71 1.23 7.85
C LEU A 101 -8.23 2.21 8.93
N ALA A 102 -8.21 3.52 8.66
CA ALA A 102 -7.76 4.52 9.62
C ALA A 102 -8.60 4.53 10.92
N PRO A 103 -9.95 4.54 10.88
CA PRO A 103 -10.77 4.39 12.08
C PRO A 103 -10.57 3.04 12.76
N ALA A 104 -10.50 1.95 12.00
CA ALA A 104 -10.30 0.61 12.55
C ALA A 104 -8.99 0.49 13.34
N LEU A 105 -7.89 1.06 12.83
CA LEU A 105 -6.61 1.07 13.54
C LEU A 105 -6.66 1.94 14.80
N THR A 106 -7.43 3.03 14.80
CA THR A 106 -7.63 3.86 16.00
C THR A 106 -8.39 3.10 17.09
N VAL A 107 -9.47 2.41 16.71
CA VAL A 107 -10.24 1.56 17.62
C VAL A 107 -9.38 0.41 18.13
N LEU A 108 -8.66 -0.28 17.26
CA LEU A 108 -7.79 -1.39 17.61
C LEU A 108 -6.71 -0.95 18.63
N HIS A 109 -6.04 0.19 18.39
CA HIS A 109 -5.11 0.75 19.37
C HIS A 109 -5.78 1.04 20.70
N SER A 110 -7.00 1.56 20.71
CA SER A 110 -7.74 1.86 21.94
C SER A 110 -8.09 0.59 22.73
N LEU A 111 -8.40 -0.51 22.04
CA LEU A 111 -8.70 -1.80 22.66
C LEU A 111 -7.44 -2.50 23.18
N LEU A 112 -6.35 -2.49 22.42
CA LEU A 112 -5.08 -3.11 22.85
C LEU A 112 -4.36 -2.29 23.94
N ALA A 113 -4.48 -0.96 23.93
CA ALA A 113 -3.99 -0.10 25.01
C ALA A 113 -4.73 -0.29 26.34
N GLY A 114 -5.90 -0.96 26.34
CA GLY A 114 -6.56 -1.43 27.56
C GLY A 114 -5.86 -2.62 28.24
N SER A 115 -4.94 -3.31 27.56
CA SER A 115 -4.28 -4.56 28.03
C SER A 115 -2.83 -4.37 28.48
N ALA A 116 -2.26 -3.20 28.21
CA ALA A 116 -0.97 -2.79 28.71
C ALA A 116 -1.02 -1.27 28.80
N ALA A 117 -0.66 -0.71 29.95
CA ALA A 117 -0.19 0.66 30.03
C ALA A 117 1.14 0.77 29.27
N VAL A 118 1.12 0.50 27.97
CA VAL A 118 2.02 1.14 27.04
C VAL A 118 1.58 2.59 27.10
N PRO A 119 2.48 3.55 27.43
CA PRO A 119 2.11 4.94 27.30
C PRO A 119 1.53 5.06 25.89
N ALA A 120 0.34 5.66 25.77
CA ALA A 120 -0.22 5.97 24.48
C ALA A 120 0.94 6.44 23.62
N MET A 121 1.18 5.80 22.47
CA MET A 121 2.00 6.40 21.42
C MET A 121 1.19 7.57 20.86
N ASN A 122 0.93 8.52 21.75
CA ASN A 122 0.83 9.91 21.49
C ASN A 122 2.28 10.32 21.22
N PRO A 123 2.66 10.67 19.99
CA PRO A 123 3.95 11.32 19.73
C PRO A 123 4.11 12.65 20.49
N CYS A 124 3.05 13.10 21.18
CA CYS A 124 2.94 14.25 22.06
C CYS A 124 2.67 13.87 23.53
N GLY A 125 2.79 12.59 23.91
CA GLY A 125 2.65 12.13 25.29
C GLY A 125 3.94 12.35 26.06
N ALA A 126 3.84 12.80 27.31
CA ALA A 126 5.00 13.06 28.16
C ALA A 126 5.91 11.83 28.23
N VAL A 127 7.17 11.96 27.78
CA VAL A 127 8.20 10.94 27.96
C VAL A 127 8.58 10.93 29.44
N VAL A 128 8.26 9.84 30.14
CA VAL A 128 8.73 9.63 31.51
C VAL A 128 10.22 9.29 31.46
N PRO A 129 11.11 10.08 32.07
CA PRO A 129 12.55 9.81 32.02
C PRO A 129 12.87 8.55 32.83
N MET A 130 13.54 7.58 32.20
CA MET A 130 14.05 6.37 32.85
C MET A 130 15.40 6.61 33.59
N ASN A 131 15.89 7.85 33.67
CA ASN A 131 17.14 8.19 34.38
C ASN A 131 16.90 9.36 35.37
N PRO A 132 17.05 9.15 36.69
CA PRO A 132 16.79 10.15 37.72
C PRO A 132 17.87 11.25 37.85
N CYS A 133 18.99 11.16 37.13
CA CYS A 133 20.09 12.14 37.18
C CYS A 133 20.39 12.81 35.83
N GLY A 134 19.63 12.51 34.78
CA GLY A 134 19.76 13.19 33.49
C GLY A 134 18.95 14.48 33.47
N ALA A 135 19.50 15.56 32.93
CA ALA A 135 18.71 16.75 32.63
C ALA A 135 17.56 16.37 31.69
N VAL A 136 16.33 16.75 32.06
CA VAL A 136 15.15 16.58 31.22
C VAL A 136 15.31 17.49 30.01
N VAL A 137 15.90 16.98 28.93
CA VAL A 137 15.82 17.62 27.63
C VAL A 137 14.42 17.31 27.11
N ALA A 138 13.51 18.27 27.26
CA ALA A 138 12.18 18.20 26.68
C ALA A 138 12.27 18.38 25.15
N THR A 139 12.76 17.38 24.43
CA THR A 139 12.50 17.28 22.98
C THR A 139 11.12 16.69 22.81
N ASN A 140 10.10 17.53 23.02
CA ASN A 140 8.72 17.22 22.66
C ASN A 140 8.61 17.25 21.11
N PRO A 141 8.39 16.12 20.42
CA PRO A 141 8.22 16.10 18.95
C PRO A 141 6.94 16.80 18.48
N CYS A 142 6.05 17.16 19.41
CA CYS A 142 4.82 17.92 19.21
C CYS A 142 4.82 19.29 19.90
N ALA A 143 5.97 19.77 20.40
CA ALA A 143 6.12 21.22 20.47
C ALA A 143 6.04 21.69 19.02
N ALA A 144 5.11 22.60 18.75
CA ALA A 144 4.86 23.22 17.44
C ALA A 144 6.05 24.10 17.00
N VAL A 145 7.24 23.52 16.89
CA VAL A 145 8.48 24.18 16.52
C VAL A 145 9.32 23.16 15.75
N THR A 146 9.18 23.18 14.43
CA THR A 146 10.39 23.01 13.61
C THR A 146 11.39 24.06 14.11
N PRO A 147 12.71 23.79 14.17
CA PRO A 147 13.71 24.81 14.45
C PRO A 147 13.62 26.04 13.51
N ASP A 148 12.75 25.97 12.49
CA ASP A 148 12.63 26.88 11.36
C ASP A 148 11.23 27.56 11.22
N GLY A 149 10.30 27.38 12.17
CA GLY A 149 9.06 28.17 12.22
C GLY A 149 7.99 27.90 11.12
N GLY A 150 7.99 26.71 10.50
CA GLY A 150 6.98 26.33 9.50
C GLY A 150 5.67 25.82 10.10
N THR A 151 4.53 26.21 9.53
CA THR A 151 3.18 25.71 9.87
C THR A 151 3.04 24.20 9.56
N ALA A 152 2.44 23.44 10.49
CA ALA A 152 2.14 22.03 10.25
C ALA A 152 1.25 21.87 9.01
N PRO A 153 1.51 20.89 8.13
CA PRO A 153 0.72 20.72 6.92
C PRO A 153 -0.73 20.37 7.26
N SER A 154 -1.65 20.97 6.51
CA SER A 154 -3.08 20.74 6.69
C SER A 154 -3.42 19.26 6.45
N ALA A 155 -4.45 18.75 7.14
CA ALA A 155 -4.96 17.38 6.92
C ALA A 155 -5.31 17.13 5.45
N MET A 156 -5.76 18.18 4.75
CA MET A 156 -6.03 18.14 3.31
C MET A 156 -4.77 17.90 2.47
N LEU A 157 -3.63 18.49 2.83
CA LEU A 157 -2.36 18.27 2.15
C LEU A 157 -1.88 16.81 2.34
N MET A 158 -1.99 16.27 3.54
CA MET A 158 -1.63 14.88 3.83
C MET A 158 -2.53 13.88 3.10
N ALA A 159 -3.84 14.14 3.06
CA ALA A 159 -4.80 13.35 2.30
C ALA A 159 -4.49 13.40 0.79
N GLY A 160 -4.15 14.58 0.26
CA GLY A 160 -3.76 14.77 -1.13
C GLY A 160 -2.50 13.98 -1.52
N MET A 161 -1.48 13.98 -0.66
CA MET A 161 -0.27 13.19 -0.87
C MET A 161 -0.53 11.68 -0.80
N SER A 162 -1.38 11.24 0.12
CA SER A 162 -1.82 9.85 0.19
C SER A 162 -2.58 9.43 -1.09
N LEU A 163 -3.48 10.28 -1.59
CA LEU A 163 -4.19 10.04 -2.84
C LEU A 163 -3.21 9.94 -4.00
N MET A 164 -2.25 10.86 -4.12
CA MET A 164 -1.23 10.84 -5.15
C MET A 164 -0.42 9.53 -5.13
N ALA A 165 -0.06 9.04 -3.96
CA ALA A 165 0.66 7.77 -3.81
C ALA A 165 -0.16 6.57 -4.29
N HIS A 166 -1.46 6.53 -4.01
CA HIS A 166 -2.35 5.48 -4.50
C HIS A 166 -2.57 5.58 -6.01
N LEU A 167 -2.73 6.79 -6.57
CA LEU A 167 -2.85 6.99 -8.01
C LEU A 167 -1.58 6.54 -8.75
N LEU A 168 -0.40 6.81 -8.20
CA LEU A 168 0.88 6.32 -8.73
C LEU A 168 0.93 4.80 -8.72
N TYR A 169 0.61 4.18 -7.58
CA TYR A 169 0.54 2.72 -7.44
C TYR A 169 -0.38 2.09 -8.50
N GLY A 170 -1.59 2.64 -8.66
CA GLY A 170 -2.55 2.20 -9.66
C GLY A 170 -2.05 2.37 -11.09
N ALA A 171 -1.47 3.53 -11.41
CA ALA A 171 -0.92 3.79 -12.74
C ALA A 171 0.16 2.77 -13.12
N VAL A 172 1.05 2.44 -12.18
CA VAL A 172 2.10 1.42 -12.37
C VAL A 172 1.48 0.05 -12.61
N ILE A 173 0.47 -0.35 -11.82
CA ILE A 173 -0.22 -1.63 -12.02
C ILE A 173 -0.86 -1.71 -13.39
N GLY A 174 -1.59 -0.67 -13.78
CA GLY A 174 -2.23 -0.59 -15.09
C GLY A 174 -1.21 -0.66 -16.23
N ALA A 175 -0.07 0.02 -16.08
CA ALA A 175 1.02 0.00 -17.06
C ALA A 175 1.64 -1.40 -17.20
N VAL A 176 1.96 -2.06 -16.09
CA VAL A 176 2.72 -3.31 -16.04
C VAL A 176 1.84 -4.54 -16.33
N TYR A 177 0.64 -4.63 -15.75
CA TYR A 177 -0.19 -5.85 -15.85
C TYR A 177 -0.62 -6.15 -17.30
N ARG A 178 -0.28 -7.34 -17.81
CA ARG A 178 -0.64 -7.78 -19.17
C ARG A 178 -1.40 -9.10 -19.08
N ALA A 179 -2.69 -9.06 -19.42
CA ALA A 179 -3.44 -10.30 -19.64
C ALA A 179 -2.83 -11.06 -20.84
N LYS A 180 -2.71 -12.38 -20.74
CA LYS A 180 -2.20 -13.21 -21.83
C LYS A 180 -3.28 -13.30 -22.90
N ASP A 181 -2.95 -12.93 -24.12
CA ASP A 181 -3.79 -13.22 -25.28
C ASP A 181 -3.69 -14.72 -25.56
N CYS A 182 -4.82 -15.40 -25.77
CA CYS A 182 -4.81 -16.77 -26.28
C CYS A 182 -4.36 -16.72 -27.75
N VAL A 183 -3.05 -16.69 -27.98
CA VAL A 183 -2.51 -16.98 -29.31
C VAL A 183 -2.50 -18.50 -29.42
N GLY A 184 -3.52 -19.06 -30.07
CA GLY A 184 -3.45 -20.43 -30.55
C GLY A 184 -2.38 -20.48 -31.63
N SER A 185 -1.16 -20.83 -31.29
CA SER A 185 -0.19 -21.27 -32.29
C SER A 185 -0.61 -22.67 -32.71
N HIS A 186 -1.52 -22.77 -33.68
CA HIS A 186 -1.67 -23.99 -34.45
C HIS A 186 -0.36 -24.22 -35.20
N SER A 187 0.55 -25.00 -34.62
CA SER A 187 1.48 -25.79 -35.43
C SER A 187 0.72 -27.08 -35.79
N PRO A 188 0.49 -27.39 -37.08
CA PRO A 188 -0.36 -28.51 -37.50
C PRO A 188 0.18 -29.91 -37.17
N GLU A 189 1.23 -30.03 -36.34
CA GLU A 189 2.00 -31.28 -36.19
C GLU A 189 2.15 -31.77 -34.74
N SER A 190 1.70 -31.03 -33.73
CA SER A 190 1.83 -31.46 -32.32
C SER A 190 0.48 -31.84 -31.71
N SER A 191 0.43 -33.03 -31.12
CA SER A 191 -0.73 -33.57 -30.38
C SER A 191 -1.33 -32.55 -29.41
N PRO A 192 -2.66 -32.48 -29.26
CA PRO A 192 -3.30 -31.49 -28.42
C PRO A 192 -2.85 -31.68 -26.96
N GLN A 193 -2.07 -30.71 -26.45
CA GLN A 193 -1.77 -30.65 -25.03
C GLN A 193 -3.03 -30.25 -24.25
N VAL A 194 -3.13 -30.75 -23.01
CA VAL A 194 -4.26 -30.52 -22.10
C VAL A 194 -4.58 -29.03 -21.90
N ASP A 195 -3.58 -28.16 -22.05
CA ASP A 195 -3.72 -26.70 -21.99
C ASP A 195 -4.57 -26.09 -23.12
N ASP A 196 -4.69 -26.80 -24.24
CA ASP A 196 -5.43 -26.36 -25.43
C ASP A 196 -6.94 -26.63 -25.29
N ILE A 197 -7.32 -27.68 -24.55
CA ILE A 197 -8.73 -28.05 -24.31
C ILE A 197 -9.44 -27.00 -23.45
N THR A 198 -8.75 -26.41 -22.47
CA THR A 198 -9.33 -25.33 -21.64
C THR A 198 -9.54 -24.03 -22.41
N CYS A 199 -8.93 -23.85 -23.58
CA CYS A 199 -9.15 -22.68 -24.44
C CYS A 199 -10.48 -22.77 -25.20
N ARG A 200 -10.89 -23.98 -25.62
CA ARG A 200 -12.07 -24.19 -26.48
C ARG A 200 -13.41 -24.12 -25.73
N LEU A 201 -13.42 -24.50 -24.45
CA LEU A 201 -14.63 -24.52 -23.61
C LEU A 201 -15.08 -23.12 -23.15
N GLY A 202 -14.22 -22.10 -23.27
CA GLY A 202 -14.56 -20.72 -22.93
C GLY A 202 -15.30 -19.96 -24.05
N ASN A 203 -15.51 -20.56 -25.23
CA ASN A 203 -16.13 -19.91 -26.39
C ASN A 203 -17.64 -20.18 -26.51
N ILE A 204 -18.31 -20.46 -25.39
CA ILE A 204 -19.76 -20.67 -25.32
C ILE A 204 -20.39 -19.64 -24.39
N ARG A 205 -20.18 -18.34 -24.66
CA ARG A 205 -21.04 -17.20 -24.29
C ARG A 205 -20.38 -15.88 -24.65
#